data_AF-A0A5K1JFG6-F1
#
_entry.id   AF-A0A5K1JFG6-F1
#
_cell.length_a   1.000
_cell.length_b   1.000
_cell.length_c   1.000
_cell.angle_alpha   90.00
_cell.angle_beta   90.00
_cell.angle_gamma   90.00
#
_symmetry.space_group_name_H-M   'P 1'
#
loop_
_entity.id
_entity.type
_entity.pdbx_description
1 polymer ?
#
loop_
_entity_poly.entity_id
_entity_poly.type
_entity_poly.pdbx_seq_one_letter_code
_entity_poly.pdbx_strand_id
1 'polypeptide(L)'
;MKKLSPDTLQRYLYDLEGAYYYKDGRKYAQSVHGRSYSRLAKAREQARLQPIPVEEVVDLIVMFLEGIGIDTAPLEIPSTTISRGIDYKAIAAKHQLEDARDLVWIKIASNGTVGVVATSADLNLQLPSHSSEYDARTPNNGWQYNTAGIIVHSLGLSWLPFAIVFPLPHIPEGYTRHDIEHAVGNYLIEKHVPLLDYYSHCY
;
A
#
# COMPACT_ATOMS: atom_id res chain seq x y z
N MET A 1 13.77 -11.38 -20.59
CA MET A 1 13.55 -11.33 -19.13
C MET A 1 13.43 -12.74 -18.59
N LYS A 2 14.11 -13.07 -17.49
CA LYS A 2 13.89 -14.35 -16.79
C LYS A 2 12.49 -14.31 -16.19
N LYS A 3 11.60 -15.22 -16.59
CA LYS A 3 10.34 -15.44 -15.89
C LYS A 3 10.67 -15.85 -14.44
N LEU A 4 10.11 -15.13 -13.49
CA LEU A 4 10.15 -15.51 -12.08
C LEU A 4 9.31 -16.80 -11.92
N SER A 5 9.69 -17.72 -11.02
CA SER A 5 8.90 -18.93 -10.75
C SER A 5 7.83 -18.65 -9.69
N PRO A 6 6.78 -19.47 -9.55
CA PRO A 6 5.80 -19.34 -8.47
C PRO A 6 6.43 -19.31 -7.06
N ASP A 7 7.60 -19.93 -6.87
CA ASP A 7 8.39 -19.85 -5.62
C ASP A 7 8.85 -18.41 -5.29
N THR A 8 8.78 -17.50 -6.25
CA THR A 8 9.15 -16.09 -6.09
C THR A 8 8.21 -15.38 -5.14
N LEU A 9 6.90 -15.66 -5.18
CA LEU A 9 5.93 -15.01 -4.30
C LEU A 9 6.27 -15.35 -2.83
N GLN A 10 6.45 -16.64 -2.54
CA GLN A 10 6.76 -17.13 -1.19
C GLN A 10 8.03 -16.50 -0.59
N ARG A 11 9.03 -16.17 -1.42
CA ARG A 11 10.25 -15.48 -0.98
C ARG A 11 9.98 -14.12 -0.35
N TYR A 12 8.93 -13.41 -0.77
CA TYR A 12 8.61 -12.07 -0.27
C TYR A 12 7.53 -12.07 0.83
N LEU A 13 7.06 -13.23 1.28
CA LEU A 13 6.13 -13.35 2.41
C LEU A 13 6.86 -13.44 3.75
N TYR A 14 7.70 -12.45 4.06
CA TYR A 14 8.43 -12.36 5.33
C TYR A 14 8.01 -11.12 6.14
N ASP A 15 7.98 -11.28 7.46
CA ASP A 15 7.75 -10.16 8.37
C ASP A 15 8.93 -9.17 8.34
N LEU A 16 8.63 -7.88 8.24
CA LEU A 16 9.65 -6.84 8.40
C LEU A 16 9.99 -6.64 9.88
N GLU A 17 11.28 -6.46 10.16
CA GLU A 17 11.73 -6.08 11.50
C GLU A 17 11.08 -4.75 11.93
N GLY A 18 10.47 -4.75 13.11
CA GLY A 18 9.76 -3.60 13.65
C GLY A 18 8.31 -3.45 13.19
N ALA A 19 7.79 -4.28 12.27
CA ALA A 19 6.37 -4.26 11.89
C ALA A 19 5.45 -4.69 13.05
N TYR A 20 5.94 -5.57 13.91
CA TYR A 20 5.16 -6.12 15.01
C TYR A 20 5.84 -5.96 16.36
N TYR A 21 5.04 -5.98 17.41
CA TYR A 21 5.50 -6.14 18.78
C TYR A 21 4.73 -7.29 19.45
N TYR A 22 5.31 -7.82 20.52
CA TYR A 22 4.72 -8.92 21.28
C TYR A 22 4.36 -8.44 22.68
N LYS A 23 3.14 -8.74 23.11
CA LYS A 23 2.67 -8.46 24.47
C LYS A 23 1.81 -9.64 24.94
N ASP A 24 2.08 -10.15 26.14
CA ASP A 24 1.34 -11.27 26.74
C ASP A 24 1.24 -12.50 25.80
N GLY A 25 2.31 -12.79 25.05
CA GLY A 25 2.38 -13.90 24.09
C GLY A 25 1.63 -13.69 22.78
N ARG A 26 1.04 -12.50 22.56
CA ARG A 26 0.29 -12.16 21.34
C ARG A 26 1.08 -11.19 20.46
N LYS A 27 1.04 -11.41 19.15
CA LYS A 27 1.63 -10.56 18.10
C LYS A 27 0.66 -9.41 17.78
N TYR A 28 1.16 -8.18 17.74
CA TYR A 28 0.37 -6.98 17.43
C TYR A 28 1.08 -6.15 16.38
N ALA A 29 0.31 -5.60 15.43
CA ALA A 29 0.78 -4.63 14.44
C ALA A 29 1.14 -3.29 15.10
N GLN A 30 2.20 -2.64 14.61
CA GLN A 30 2.49 -1.25 14.99
C GLN A 30 1.40 -0.32 14.45
N SER A 31 1.02 0.68 15.27
CA SER A 31 0.08 1.73 14.88
C SER A 31 0.77 3.10 14.84
N VAL A 32 0.14 4.09 14.23
CA VAL A 32 0.46 5.52 14.47
C VAL A 32 -0.46 6.14 15.51
N HIS A 33 -1.56 5.46 15.85
CA HIS A 33 -2.50 5.92 16.85
C HIS A 33 -1.99 5.60 18.27
N GLY A 34 -2.50 6.33 19.26
CA GLY A 34 -2.19 6.11 20.66
C GLY A 34 -0.75 6.46 21.03
N ARG A 35 -0.16 7.46 20.35
CA ARG A 35 1.23 7.93 20.54
C ARG A 35 2.30 6.89 20.23
N SER A 36 2.02 5.97 19.31
CA SER A 36 3.04 5.06 18.79
C SER A 36 3.88 5.78 17.71
N TYR A 37 5.17 5.97 17.98
CA TYR A 37 6.07 6.77 17.15
C TYR A 37 6.92 5.96 16.17
N SER A 38 6.92 4.63 16.25
CA SER A 38 7.79 3.74 15.47
C SER A 38 7.60 3.93 13.95
N ARG A 39 6.34 3.87 13.48
CA ARG A 39 5.99 4.09 12.06
C ARG A 39 6.31 5.52 11.61
N LEU A 40 6.08 6.53 12.45
CA LEU A 40 6.41 7.93 12.13
C LEU A 40 7.93 8.16 12.06
N ALA A 41 8.71 7.49 12.92
CA ALA A 41 10.17 7.53 12.85
C ALA A 41 10.68 6.86 11.57
N LYS A 42 10.14 5.68 11.23
CA LYS A 42 10.50 4.99 9.99
C LYS A 42 10.14 5.81 8.75
N ALA A 43 8.97 6.43 8.72
CA ALA A 43 8.58 7.33 7.64
C ALA A 43 9.55 8.51 7.46
N ARG A 44 10.06 9.09 8.56
CA ARG A 44 11.09 10.15 8.50
C ARG A 44 12.42 9.66 7.94
N GLU A 45 12.80 8.41 8.19
CA GLU A 45 13.98 7.81 7.54
C GLU A 45 13.76 7.67 6.04
N GLN A 46 12.61 7.12 5.64
CA GLN A 46 12.26 6.86 4.24
C GLN A 46 12.12 8.16 3.43
N ALA A 47 11.57 9.21 4.03
CA ALA A 47 11.45 10.53 3.41
C ALA A 47 12.80 11.23 3.12
N ARG A 48 13.92 10.75 3.69
CA ARG A 48 15.27 11.27 3.42
C ARG A 48 15.95 10.57 2.25
N LEU A 49 15.40 9.46 1.77
CA LEU A 49 15.92 8.74 0.62
C LEU A 49 15.46 9.42 -0.67
N GLN A 50 16.25 9.27 -1.73
CA GLN A 50 15.89 9.79 -3.05
C GLN A 50 14.67 9.01 -3.59
N PRO A 51 13.56 9.69 -3.95
CA PRO A 51 12.43 9.03 -4.58
C PRO A 51 12.82 8.41 -5.92
N ILE A 52 12.24 7.25 -6.21
CA ILE A 52 12.31 6.61 -7.52
C ILE A 52 11.15 7.14 -8.37
N PRO A 53 11.34 7.42 -9.69
CA PRO A 53 10.26 7.88 -10.56
C PRO A 53 9.04 6.96 -10.53
N VAL A 54 7.84 7.53 -10.62
CA VAL A 54 6.59 6.78 -10.43
C VAL A 54 6.43 5.70 -11.50
N GLU A 55 6.81 6.02 -12.73
CA GLU A 55 6.85 5.09 -13.86
C GLU A 55 7.75 3.88 -13.59
N GLU A 56 8.94 4.09 -13.01
CA GLU A 56 9.85 2.99 -12.67
C GLU A 56 9.28 2.12 -11.55
N VAL A 57 8.60 2.72 -10.56
CA VAL A 57 7.89 1.96 -9.51
C VAL A 57 6.77 1.12 -10.12
N VAL A 58 5.99 1.69 -11.04
CA VAL A 58 4.92 0.96 -11.74
C VAL A 58 5.49 -0.21 -12.54
N ASP A 59 6.57 0.00 -13.29
CA ASP A 59 7.25 -1.05 -14.05
C ASP A 59 7.76 -2.17 -13.14
N LEU A 60 8.30 -1.84 -11.97
CA LEU A 60 8.73 -2.83 -10.97
C LEU A 60 7.56 -3.70 -10.48
N ILE A 61 6.42 -3.08 -10.17
CA ILE A 61 5.22 -3.81 -9.70
C ILE A 61 4.68 -4.71 -10.82
N VAL A 62 4.54 -4.18 -12.04
CA VAL A 62 4.08 -4.96 -13.21
C VAL A 62 5.02 -6.15 -13.46
N MET A 63 6.34 -5.91 -13.48
CA MET A 63 7.33 -6.97 -13.66
C MET A 63 7.24 -8.06 -12.57
N PHE A 64 6.98 -7.67 -11.32
CA PHE A 64 6.79 -8.61 -10.23
C PHE A 64 5.52 -9.45 -10.41
N LEU A 65 4.39 -8.80 -10.68
CA LEU A 65 3.09 -9.45 -10.87
C LEU A 65 3.10 -10.41 -12.07
N GLU A 66 3.61 -9.99 -13.22
CA GLU A 66 3.81 -10.85 -14.39
C GLU A 66 4.69 -12.05 -14.05
N GLY A 67 5.73 -11.82 -13.24
CA GLY A 67 6.65 -12.82 -12.77
C GLY A 67 6.01 -13.93 -11.93
N ILE A 68 4.91 -13.63 -11.23
CA ILE A 68 4.15 -14.61 -10.44
C ILE A 68 2.89 -15.12 -11.18
N GLY A 69 2.76 -14.78 -12.47
CA GLY A 69 1.67 -15.25 -13.33
C GLY A 69 0.43 -14.36 -13.35
N ILE A 70 0.49 -13.15 -12.79
CA ILE A 70 -0.61 -12.17 -12.82
C ILE A 70 -0.33 -11.17 -13.95
N ASP A 71 -1.04 -11.30 -15.07
CA ASP A 71 -1.02 -10.31 -16.16
C ASP A 71 -1.95 -9.15 -15.79
N THR A 72 -1.38 -7.95 -15.61
CA THR A 72 -2.12 -6.78 -15.14
C THR A 72 -1.87 -5.57 -16.04
N ALA A 73 -2.91 -4.77 -16.24
CA ALA A 73 -2.81 -3.47 -16.88
C ALA A 73 -3.07 -2.39 -15.81
N PRO A 74 -2.04 -1.65 -15.35
CA PRO A 74 -2.20 -0.65 -14.32
C PRO A 74 -3.14 0.49 -14.76
N LEU A 75 -3.89 1.00 -13.81
CA LEU A 75 -4.88 2.06 -13.99
C LEU A 75 -4.50 3.26 -13.13
N GLU A 76 -4.35 4.42 -13.77
CA GLU A 76 -4.32 5.68 -13.02
C GLU A 76 -5.76 6.10 -12.69
N ILE A 77 -6.06 6.23 -11.40
CA ILE A 77 -7.36 6.67 -10.90
C ILE A 77 -7.24 8.12 -10.38
N PRO A 78 -7.85 9.10 -11.06
CA PRO A 78 -7.80 10.51 -10.63
C PRO A 78 -8.47 10.73 -9.27
N SER A 79 -7.97 11.69 -8.50
CA SER A 79 -8.51 12.08 -7.20
C SER A 79 -10.00 12.46 -7.24
N THR A 80 -10.47 13.02 -8.36
CA THR A 80 -11.89 13.34 -8.58
C THR A 80 -12.75 12.09 -8.64
N THR A 81 -12.24 11.00 -9.24
CA THR A 81 -12.89 9.69 -9.26
C THR A 81 -12.86 9.05 -7.87
N ILE A 82 -11.70 9.08 -7.19
CA ILE A 82 -11.57 8.55 -5.82
C ILE A 82 -12.59 9.23 -4.88
N SER A 83 -12.73 10.56 -4.97
CA SER A 83 -13.62 11.34 -4.12
C SER A 83 -15.11 11.10 -4.40
N ARG A 84 -15.47 10.80 -5.66
CA ARG A 84 -16.86 10.50 -6.05
C ARG A 84 -17.26 9.05 -5.75
N GLY A 85 -16.29 8.19 -5.52
CA GLY A 85 -16.46 6.75 -5.40
C GLY A 85 -16.05 6.03 -6.69
N ILE A 86 -15.24 4.99 -6.52
CA ILE A 86 -14.73 4.17 -7.61
C ILE A 86 -15.75 3.06 -7.89
N ASP A 87 -16.09 2.85 -9.15
CA ASP A 87 -16.87 1.68 -9.57
C ASP A 87 -15.97 0.45 -9.70
N TYR A 88 -15.69 -0.17 -8.55
CA TYR A 88 -14.88 -1.38 -8.49
C TYR A 88 -15.50 -2.57 -9.22
N LYS A 89 -16.83 -2.61 -9.38
CA LYS A 89 -17.50 -3.67 -10.16
C LYS A 89 -17.21 -3.53 -11.65
N ALA A 90 -17.19 -2.29 -12.16
CA ALA A 90 -16.79 -2.03 -13.54
C ALA A 90 -15.32 -2.40 -13.78
N ILE A 91 -14.43 -2.10 -12.83
CA ILE A 91 -13.02 -2.54 -12.88
C ILE A 91 -12.94 -4.07 -12.89
N ALA A 92 -13.65 -4.74 -11.98
CA ALA A 92 -13.68 -6.19 -11.88
C ALA A 92 -14.16 -6.85 -13.17
N ALA A 93 -15.26 -6.37 -13.75
CA ALA A 93 -15.78 -6.90 -15.00
C ALA A 93 -14.81 -6.69 -16.19
N LYS A 94 -14.19 -5.51 -16.28
CA LYS A 94 -13.22 -5.18 -17.33
C LYS A 94 -11.96 -6.04 -17.26
N HIS A 95 -11.48 -6.32 -16.04
CA HIS A 95 -10.23 -7.02 -15.80
C HIS A 95 -10.43 -8.49 -15.38
N GLN A 96 -11.65 -9.02 -15.47
CA GLN A 96 -11.99 -10.42 -15.16
C GLN A 96 -11.57 -10.85 -13.75
N LEU A 97 -11.78 -9.98 -12.77
CA LEU A 97 -11.49 -10.27 -11.37
C LEU A 97 -12.57 -11.18 -10.78
N GLU A 98 -12.15 -12.15 -9.96
CA GLU A 98 -13.07 -13.02 -9.22
C GLU A 98 -13.78 -12.25 -8.09
N ASP A 99 -13.05 -11.35 -7.42
CA ASP A 99 -13.57 -10.41 -6.44
C ASP A 99 -13.21 -8.97 -6.84
N ALA A 100 -14.14 -8.02 -6.70
CA ALA A 100 -13.87 -6.60 -6.97
C ALA A 100 -12.80 -5.98 -6.05
N ARG A 101 -12.42 -6.69 -4.98
CA ARG A 101 -11.34 -6.34 -4.06
C ARG A 101 -9.98 -6.88 -4.48
N ASP A 102 -9.88 -7.71 -5.52
CA ASP A 102 -8.62 -8.28 -5.98
C ASP A 102 -7.80 -7.24 -6.75
N LEU A 103 -7.31 -6.28 -5.98
CA LEU A 103 -6.60 -5.10 -6.42
C LEU A 103 -5.40 -4.90 -5.49
N VAL A 104 -4.26 -4.53 -6.03
CA VAL A 104 -3.21 -3.83 -5.28
C VAL A 104 -3.19 -2.39 -5.78
N TRP A 105 -2.86 -1.43 -4.93
CA TRP A 105 -2.76 -0.05 -5.32
C TRP A 105 -1.69 0.68 -4.52
N ILE A 106 -1.16 1.75 -5.13
CA ILE A 106 -0.20 2.64 -4.49
C ILE A 106 -0.72 4.08 -4.53
N LYS A 107 -0.40 4.85 -3.48
CA LYS A 107 -0.53 6.31 -3.49
C LYS A 107 0.84 6.94 -3.43
N ILE A 108 1.02 8.03 -4.15
CA ILE A 108 2.29 8.77 -4.21
C ILE A 108 2.14 10.07 -3.41
N ALA A 109 3.12 10.37 -2.56
CA ALA A 109 3.18 11.63 -1.84
C ALA A 109 3.73 12.75 -2.73
N SER A 110 3.50 14.01 -2.36
CA SER A 110 3.84 15.20 -3.17
C SER A 110 5.34 15.38 -3.42
N ASN A 111 6.20 14.69 -2.67
CA ASN A 111 7.64 14.62 -2.93
C ASN A 111 8.05 13.51 -3.91
N GLY A 112 7.09 12.79 -4.51
CA GLY A 112 7.33 11.68 -5.44
C GLY A 112 7.57 10.33 -4.78
N THR A 113 7.61 10.23 -3.44
CA THR A 113 7.81 8.95 -2.75
C THR A 113 6.52 8.13 -2.71
N VAL A 114 6.62 6.80 -2.80
CA VAL A 114 5.47 5.91 -2.56
C VAL A 114 5.03 6.07 -1.12
N GLY A 115 3.82 6.56 -0.92
CA GLY A 115 3.29 6.79 0.42
C GLY A 115 2.75 5.52 1.07
N VAL A 116 2.17 4.61 0.29
CA VAL A 116 1.61 3.35 0.79
C VAL A 116 1.44 2.35 -0.36
N VAL A 117 1.62 1.06 -0.06
CA VAL A 117 1.17 -0.09 -0.86
C VAL A 117 0.03 -0.74 -0.08
N ALA A 118 -1.10 -0.99 -0.74
CA ALA A 118 -2.29 -1.54 -0.12
C ALA A 118 -3.12 -2.40 -1.09
N THR A 119 -4.08 -3.17 -0.56
CA THR A 119 -5.03 -3.98 -1.34
C THR A 119 -6.49 -3.54 -1.14
N SER A 120 -7.42 -4.23 -1.80
CA SER A 120 -8.87 -4.10 -1.61
C SER A 120 -9.54 -2.87 -2.24
N ALA A 121 -10.86 -2.82 -2.08
CA ALA A 121 -11.78 -1.83 -2.66
C ALA A 121 -12.10 -0.67 -1.70
N ASP A 122 -11.08 -0.12 -1.03
CA ASP A 122 -11.19 0.94 -0.03
C ASP A 122 -10.21 2.11 -0.24
N LEU A 123 -9.65 2.23 -1.46
CA LEU A 123 -8.79 3.34 -1.87
C LEU A 123 -9.45 4.69 -1.57
N ASN A 124 -8.71 5.54 -0.85
CA ASN A 124 -9.13 6.87 -0.44
C ASN A 124 -7.93 7.82 -0.29
N LEU A 125 -8.21 9.13 -0.24
CA LEU A 125 -7.22 10.19 -0.08
C LEU A 125 -7.29 10.87 1.30
N GLN A 126 -7.62 10.11 2.35
CA GLN A 126 -7.65 10.65 3.71
C GLN A 126 -6.33 11.33 4.06
N LEU A 127 -6.43 12.54 4.59
CA LEU A 127 -5.33 13.37 5.06
C LEU A 127 -5.88 14.25 6.21
N PRO A 128 -5.33 14.15 7.43
CA PRO A 128 -5.69 15.05 8.52
C PRO A 128 -5.41 16.52 8.16
N SER A 129 -6.09 17.45 8.82
CA SER A 129 -5.79 18.90 8.68
C SER A 129 -4.85 19.40 9.78
N HIS A 130 -4.78 18.67 10.89
CA HIS A 130 -3.93 19.02 12.03
C HIS A 130 -3.53 17.77 12.83
N SER A 131 -2.37 17.81 13.51
CA SER A 131 -1.85 16.66 14.27
C SER A 131 -2.73 16.26 15.46
N SER A 132 -3.56 17.17 15.97
CA SER A 132 -4.56 16.88 17.01
C SER A 132 -5.64 15.90 16.56
N GLU A 133 -5.81 15.69 15.24
CA GLU A 133 -6.81 14.79 14.67
C GLU A 133 -6.29 13.35 14.48
N TYR A 134 -5.00 13.09 14.76
CA TYR A 134 -4.41 11.77 14.53
C TYR A 134 -5.10 10.65 15.31
N ASP A 135 -5.60 10.95 16.51
CA ASP A 135 -6.35 10.01 17.33
C ASP A 135 -7.86 10.28 17.29
N ALA A 136 -8.35 11.08 16.33
CA ALA A 136 -9.77 11.36 16.18
C ALA A 136 -10.53 10.08 15.83
N ARG A 137 -11.67 9.89 16.51
CA ARG A 137 -12.54 8.73 16.36
C ARG A 137 -13.80 9.09 15.58
N THR A 138 -14.28 8.16 14.77
CA THR A 138 -15.62 8.23 14.20
C THR A 138 -16.68 7.91 15.28
N PRO A 139 -17.97 8.24 15.06
CA PRO A 139 -19.03 7.91 15.99
C PRO A 139 -19.13 6.42 16.35
N ASN A 140 -18.67 5.54 15.45
CA ASN A 140 -18.64 4.09 15.65
C ASN A 140 -17.35 3.59 16.32
N ASN A 141 -16.58 4.49 16.96
CA ASN A 141 -15.30 4.22 17.61
C ASN A 141 -14.17 3.73 16.67
N GLY A 142 -14.34 3.88 15.36
CA GLY A 142 -13.27 3.67 14.37
C GLY A 142 -12.31 4.86 14.34
N TRP A 143 -11.16 4.72 13.69
CA TRP A 143 -10.26 5.85 13.45
C TRP A 143 -10.78 6.70 12.28
N GLN A 144 -10.77 8.03 12.44
CA GLN A 144 -11.21 8.94 11.37
C GLN A 144 -10.24 8.97 10.19
N TYR A 145 -8.94 8.87 10.47
CA TYR A 145 -7.87 8.91 9.47
C TYR A 145 -7.05 7.63 9.52
N ASN A 146 -6.72 7.10 8.34
CA ASN A 146 -5.83 5.96 8.22
C ASN A 146 -4.35 6.34 8.47
N THR A 147 -3.54 5.30 8.67
CA THR A 147 -2.13 5.43 9.02
C THR A 147 -1.33 6.16 7.94
N ALA A 148 -1.53 5.80 6.67
CA ALA A 148 -0.84 6.44 5.55
C ALA A 148 -1.10 7.96 5.47
N GLY A 149 -2.35 8.38 5.66
CA GLY A 149 -2.72 9.81 5.70
C GLY A 149 -2.06 10.56 6.84
N ILE A 150 -2.04 9.96 8.04
CA ILE A 150 -1.35 10.53 9.21
C ILE A 150 0.15 10.67 8.95
N ILE A 151 0.79 9.64 8.38
CA ILE A 151 2.22 9.64 8.04
C ILE A 151 2.55 10.77 7.07
N VAL A 152 1.83 10.86 5.94
CA VAL A 152 2.06 11.89 4.92
C VAL A 152 1.87 13.29 5.50
N HIS A 153 0.79 13.51 6.26
CA HIS A 153 0.59 14.79 6.95
C HIS A 153 1.72 15.10 7.94
N SER A 154 2.21 14.10 8.69
CA SER A 154 3.25 14.31 9.71
C SER A 154 4.60 14.75 9.15
N LEU A 155 4.81 14.47 7.86
CA LEU A 155 5.99 14.88 7.10
C LEU A 155 5.79 16.23 6.39
N GLY A 156 4.63 16.87 6.54
CA GLY A 156 4.27 18.10 5.83
C GLY A 156 4.01 17.89 4.34
N LEU A 157 3.65 16.67 3.94
CA LEU A 157 3.39 16.29 2.56
C LEU A 157 1.88 16.19 2.27
N SER A 158 1.54 16.07 1.00
CA SER A 158 0.18 15.81 0.51
C SER A 158 0.18 14.63 -0.47
N TRP A 159 -0.98 14.19 -0.93
CA TRP A 159 -1.09 13.18 -1.99
C TRP A 159 -0.96 13.82 -3.38
N LEU A 160 -0.32 13.14 -4.33
CA LEU A 160 -0.49 13.44 -5.75
C LEU A 160 -1.97 13.24 -6.15
N PRO A 161 -2.46 13.92 -7.21
CA PRO A 161 -3.88 13.96 -7.54
C PRO A 161 -4.40 12.68 -8.23
N PHE A 162 -3.76 11.54 -8.00
CA PHE A 162 -4.12 10.23 -8.52
C PHE A 162 -3.55 9.11 -7.63
N ALA A 163 -4.06 7.89 -7.83
CA ALA A 163 -3.47 6.65 -7.34
C ALA A 163 -3.27 5.70 -8.52
N ILE A 164 -2.37 4.72 -8.39
CA ILE A 164 -2.20 3.67 -9.40
C ILE A 164 -2.79 2.38 -8.82
N VAL A 165 -3.71 1.76 -9.57
CA VAL A 165 -4.38 0.51 -9.23
C VAL A 165 -3.91 -0.59 -10.18
N PHE A 166 -3.60 -1.75 -9.63
CA PHE A 166 -3.17 -2.96 -10.31
C PHE A 166 -4.23 -4.04 -10.08
N PRO A 167 -5.13 -4.28 -11.06
CA PRO A 167 -6.06 -5.39 -11.02
C PRO A 167 -5.33 -6.73 -10.92
N LEU A 168 -5.83 -7.68 -10.13
CA LEU A 168 -5.21 -8.98 -9.90
C LEU A 168 -6.08 -10.13 -10.45
N PRO A 169 -6.18 -10.33 -11.77
CA PRO A 169 -6.85 -11.51 -12.30
C PRO A 169 -6.06 -12.77 -11.95
N HIS A 170 -6.78 -13.86 -11.69
CA HIS A 170 -6.19 -15.20 -11.50
C HIS A 170 -5.07 -15.25 -10.45
N ILE A 171 -5.33 -14.74 -9.24
CA ILE A 171 -4.40 -14.86 -8.10
C ILE A 171 -3.98 -16.34 -7.97
N PRO A 172 -2.67 -16.66 -7.86
CA PRO A 172 -2.20 -18.03 -7.79
C PRO A 172 -2.85 -18.84 -6.67
N GLU A 173 -3.18 -20.11 -6.94
CA GLU A 173 -3.83 -21.00 -5.99
C GLU A 173 -3.03 -21.10 -4.68
N GLY A 174 -3.73 -21.02 -3.54
CA GLY A 174 -3.12 -21.02 -2.20
C GLY A 174 -2.68 -19.66 -1.69
N TYR A 175 -2.78 -18.60 -2.50
CA TYR A 175 -2.48 -17.23 -2.12
C TYR A 175 -3.71 -16.34 -2.14
N THR A 176 -3.63 -15.23 -1.41
CA THR A 176 -4.67 -14.20 -1.31
C THR A 176 -4.14 -12.87 -1.81
N ARG A 177 -5.04 -11.90 -2.06
CA ARG A 177 -4.64 -10.52 -2.38
C ARG A 177 -3.75 -9.86 -1.31
N HIS A 178 -3.88 -10.24 -0.04
CA HIS A 178 -3.00 -9.75 1.03
C HIS A 178 -1.60 -10.34 0.89
N ASP A 179 -1.46 -11.60 0.47
CA ASP A 179 -0.14 -12.18 0.17
C ASP A 179 0.50 -11.43 -1.02
N ILE A 180 -0.29 -11.03 -2.02
CA ILE A 180 0.21 -10.21 -3.14
C ILE A 180 0.65 -8.83 -2.66
N GLU A 181 -0.14 -8.14 -1.84
CA GLU A 181 0.21 -6.86 -1.22
C GLU A 181 1.53 -6.97 -0.45
N HIS A 182 1.63 -7.97 0.43
CA HIS A 182 2.80 -8.25 1.25
C HIS A 182 4.04 -8.45 0.38
N ALA A 183 3.92 -9.32 -0.62
CA ALA A 183 5.00 -9.62 -1.52
C ALA A 183 5.43 -8.40 -2.36
N VAL A 184 4.47 -7.61 -2.87
CA VAL A 184 4.77 -6.38 -3.63
C VAL A 184 5.50 -5.37 -2.75
N GLY A 185 5.03 -5.09 -1.54
CA GLY A 185 5.68 -4.13 -0.65
C GLY A 185 7.11 -4.55 -0.28
N ASN A 186 7.32 -5.83 0.03
CA ASN A 186 8.64 -6.37 0.31
C ASN A 186 9.56 -6.39 -0.92
N TYR A 187 9.03 -6.70 -2.10
CA TYR A 187 9.76 -6.62 -3.36
C TYR A 187 10.25 -5.19 -3.63
N LEU A 188 9.40 -4.17 -3.45
CA LEU A 188 9.78 -2.77 -3.63
C LEU A 188 10.88 -2.35 -2.65
N ILE A 189 10.83 -2.82 -1.40
CA ILE A 189 11.89 -2.60 -0.41
C ILE A 189 13.21 -3.24 -0.86
N GLU A 190 13.20 -4.48 -1.35
CA GLU A 190 14.41 -5.13 -1.89
C GLU A 190 14.96 -4.40 -3.12
N LYS A 191 14.10 -3.70 -3.87
CA LYS A 191 14.48 -2.81 -4.99
C LYS A 191 14.86 -1.40 -4.57
N HIS A 192 15.00 -1.16 -3.26
CA HIS A 192 15.39 0.11 -2.67
C HIS A 192 14.41 1.27 -2.99
N VAL A 193 13.15 0.96 -3.27
CA VAL A 193 12.08 1.96 -3.40
C VAL A 193 11.73 2.47 -2.00
N PRO A 194 11.85 3.78 -1.72
CA PRO A 194 11.44 4.32 -0.43
C PRO A 194 9.92 4.26 -0.25
N LEU A 195 9.46 3.76 0.90
CA LEU A 195 8.03 3.66 1.26
C LEU A 195 7.76 4.46 2.54
N LEU A 196 6.88 5.48 2.49
CA LEU A 196 6.60 6.28 3.69
C LEU A 196 5.85 5.48 4.75
N ASP A 197 4.77 4.80 4.37
CA ASP A 197 4.11 3.81 5.22
C ASP A 197 4.75 2.43 5.09
N TYR A 198 6.01 2.34 5.53
CA TYR A 198 6.94 1.23 5.30
C TYR A 198 6.42 -0.18 5.69
N TYR A 199 5.43 -0.26 6.58
CA TYR A 199 4.92 -1.53 7.10
C TYR A 199 3.47 -1.83 6.68
N SER A 200 2.84 -0.99 5.85
CA SER A 200 1.41 -1.11 5.54
C SER A 200 1.04 -2.50 5.01
N HIS A 201 1.88 -3.03 4.12
CA HIS A 201 1.70 -4.30 3.42
C HIS A 201 1.94 -5.54 4.29
N CYS A 202 2.27 -5.38 5.57
CA CYS A 202 2.47 -6.50 6.49
C CYS A 202 1.19 -6.87 7.27
N TYR A 203 0.10 -6.10 7.19
CA TYR A 203 -1.01 -6.21 8.15
C TYR A 203 -2.32 -6.75 7.57
#